data_AF-A0A516PWD5-F1
#
_entry.id   AF-A0A516PWD5-F1
#
_cell.length_a   1.000
_cell.length_b   1.000
_cell.length_c   1.000
_cell.angle_alpha   90.00
_cell.angle_beta   90.00
_cell.angle_gamma   90.00
#
_symmetry.space_group_name_H-M   'P 1'
#
loop_
_entity.id
_entity.type
_entity.pdbx_description
1 polymer ?
#
loop_
_entity_poly.entity_id
_entity_poly.type
_entity_poly.pdbx_seq_one_letter_code
_entity_poly.pdbx_strand_id
1 'polypeptide(L)'
;MFADGGFVPVPSTDGESPEGLDALDEQVTRRAEEFIAGHDSSQGSLLVCYLGAPDEIAHAHGTGPLYDESIARADARVVRLLAAIGARPEEEWTVIAVTDHGHVDAGGHGGDSDEERTAWIAARGPFTRVLGTGVVPEGLEQADVAAHAMATLRINDAAWAHMTGRPFDLPRASVEAGTTGAARE
;
A
#
# COMPACT_ATOMS: atom_id res chain seq x y z
N MET A 1 -9.45 -5.30 -17.56
CA MET A 1 -10.17 -4.01 -17.74
C MET A 1 -10.99 -3.80 -16.48
N PHE A 2 -10.75 -2.72 -15.71
CA PHE A 2 -11.41 -2.46 -14.42
C PHE A 2 -12.91 -2.21 -14.65
N ALA A 3 -13.74 -3.23 -14.43
CA ALA A 3 -15.00 -3.34 -15.15
C ALA A 3 -16.17 -2.48 -14.63
N ASP A 4 -16.09 -1.89 -13.43
CA ASP A 4 -17.27 -1.24 -12.81
C ASP A 4 -17.04 0.20 -12.29
N GLY A 5 -15.93 0.84 -12.66
CA GLY A 5 -15.56 2.14 -12.07
C GLY A 5 -15.12 1.99 -10.60
N GLY A 6 -14.40 2.98 -10.09
CA GLY A 6 -13.95 2.99 -8.70
C GLY A 6 -15.11 3.18 -7.72
N PHE A 7 -14.88 2.85 -6.44
CA PHE A 7 -15.78 3.23 -5.35
C PHE A 7 -15.17 4.38 -4.56
N VAL A 8 -15.99 5.38 -4.26
CA VAL A 8 -15.64 6.50 -3.38
C VAL A 8 -16.66 6.49 -2.24
N PRO A 9 -16.24 6.42 -0.96
CA PRO A 9 -17.16 6.40 0.17
C PRO A 9 -17.88 7.76 0.29
N VAL A 10 -19.09 7.75 0.85
CA VAL A 10 -19.89 8.97 1.01
C VAL A 10 -19.76 9.46 2.46
N PRO A 11 -19.31 10.71 2.69
CA PRO A 11 -19.23 11.29 4.03
C PRO A 11 -20.58 11.36 4.72
N SER A 12 -20.60 11.08 6.03
CA SER A 12 -21.75 11.34 6.89
C SER A 12 -21.81 12.83 7.27
N THR A 13 -22.86 13.23 8.01
CA THR A 13 -22.97 14.58 8.58
C THR A 13 -21.84 14.90 9.57
N ASP A 14 -21.20 13.88 10.12
CA ASP A 14 -20.12 14.01 11.11
C ASP A 14 -18.74 14.12 10.44
N GLY A 15 -18.68 14.19 9.11
CA GLY A 15 -17.54 14.67 8.32
C GLY A 15 -16.18 14.12 8.74
N GLU A 16 -15.24 15.03 9.00
CA GLU A 16 -13.83 14.80 9.40
C GLU A 16 -13.65 14.42 10.89
N SER A 17 -14.72 14.10 11.62
CA SER A 17 -14.59 13.53 12.97
C SER A 17 -13.91 12.16 12.93
N PRO A 18 -13.25 11.71 14.01
CA PRO A 18 -12.68 10.36 14.08
C PRO A 18 -13.70 9.26 13.74
N GLU A 19 -14.96 9.39 14.16
CA GLU A 19 -16.04 8.45 13.83
C GLU A 19 -16.48 8.54 12.37
N GLY A 20 -16.51 9.75 11.81
CA GLY A 20 -16.84 9.98 10.39
C GLY A 20 -15.78 9.39 9.45
N LEU A 21 -14.51 9.64 9.75
CA LEU A 21 -13.36 9.07 9.03
C LEU A 21 -13.34 7.54 9.13
N ASP A 22 -13.59 6.99 10.32
CA ASP A 22 -13.71 5.55 10.51
C ASP A 22 -14.86 4.94 9.68
N ALA A 23 -16.00 5.61 9.60
CA ALA A 23 -17.13 5.18 8.80
C ALA A 23 -16.86 5.21 7.28
N LEU A 24 -15.98 6.10 6.80
CA LEU A 24 -15.52 6.11 5.41
C LEU A 24 -14.69 4.86 5.10
N ASP A 25 -13.70 4.57 5.94
CA ASP A 25 -12.86 3.38 5.82
C ASP A 25 -13.67 2.08 5.93
N GLU A 26 -14.72 2.06 6.76
CA GLU A 26 -15.66 0.93 6.83
C GLU A 26 -16.42 0.72 5.52
N GLN A 27 -16.90 1.80 4.88
CA GLN A 27 -17.59 1.70 3.59
C GLN A 27 -16.66 1.15 2.51
N VAL A 28 -15.40 1.62 2.46
CA VAL A 28 -14.39 1.11 1.52
C VAL A 28 -14.12 -0.37 1.77
N THR A 29 -13.92 -0.76 3.03
CA THR A 29 -13.65 -2.15 3.42
C THR A 29 -14.79 -3.06 3.00
N ARG A 30 -16.04 -2.71 3.32
CA ARG A 30 -17.21 -3.50 2.93
C ARG A 30 -17.33 -3.64 1.42
N ARG A 31 -17.10 -2.56 0.66
CA ARG A 31 -17.15 -2.61 -0.79
C ARG A 31 -16.07 -3.53 -1.37
N ALA A 32 -14.87 -3.50 -0.80
CA ALA A 32 -13.78 -4.39 -1.18
C ALA A 32 -14.10 -5.85 -0.85
N GLU A 33 -14.66 -6.16 0.33
CA GLU A 33 -15.14 -7.50 0.68
C GLU A 33 -16.20 -8.01 -0.30
N GLU A 34 -17.20 -7.18 -0.63
CA GLU A 34 -18.25 -7.51 -1.61
C GLU A 34 -17.66 -7.78 -3.00
N PHE A 35 -16.68 -6.97 -3.43
CA PHE A 35 -15.98 -7.18 -4.69
C PHE A 35 -15.22 -8.50 -4.68
N ILE A 36 -14.40 -8.75 -3.66
CA ILE A 36 -13.64 -10.01 -3.53
C ILE A 36 -14.59 -11.20 -3.54
N ALA A 37 -15.67 -11.17 -2.77
CA ALA A 37 -16.61 -12.30 -2.68
C ALA A 37 -17.40 -12.55 -3.97
N GLY A 38 -17.81 -11.50 -4.67
CA GLY A 38 -18.73 -11.59 -5.82
C GLY A 38 -18.06 -11.62 -7.20
N HIS A 39 -16.77 -11.35 -7.31
CA HIS A 39 -16.12 -11.17 -8.60
C HIS A 39 -15.84 -12.50 -9.33
N ASP A 40 -16.03 -12.48 -10.65
CA ASP A 40 -15.62 -13.56 -11.57
C ASP A 40 -14.13 -13.41 -11.89
N SER A 41 -13.30 -14.24 -11.27
CA SER A 41 -11.85 -14.20 -11.39
C SER A 41 -11.29 -14.72 -12.72
N SER A 42 -12.13 -15.25 -13.61
CA SER A 42 -11.69 -15.79 -14.92
C SER A 42 -11.05 -14.74 -15.83
N GLN A 43 -11.22 -13.45 -15.55
CA GLN A 43 -10.66 -12.33 -16.32
C GLN A 43 -9.38 -11.73 -15.72
N GLY A 44 -8.95 -12.20 -14.54
CA GLY A 44 -7.90 -11.56 -13.75
C GLY A 44 -8.39 -10.26 -13.11
N SER A 45 -8.01 -10.05 -11.85
CA SER A 45 -8.55 -8.96 -11.03
C SER A 45 -7.40 -8.16 -10.43
N LEU A 46 -7.51 -6.84 -10.50
CA LEU A 46 -6.70 -5.92 -9.71
C LEU A 46 -7.67 -5.13 -8.84
N LEU A 47 -7.48 -5.22 -7.53
CA LEU A 47 -8.19 -4.45 -6.52
C LEU A 47 -7.19 -3.51 -5.86
N VAL A 48 -7.54 -2.23 -5.79
CA VAL A 48 -6.82 -1.24 -4.98
C VAL A 48 -7.80 -0.75 -3.91
N CYS A 49 -7.40 -0.86 -2.65
CA CYS A 49 -8.18 -0.46 -1.49
C CYS A 49 -7.36 0.54 -0.68
N TYR A 50 -7.93 1.71 -0.37
CA TYR A 50 -7.28 2.78 0.36
C TYR A 50 -8.03 3.03 1.67
N LEU A 51 -7.29 3.03 2.79
CA LEU A 51 -7.81 3.35 4.13
C LEU A 51 -7.12 4.64 4.58
N GLY A 52 -7.89 5.73 4.70
CA GLY A 52 -7.36 7.07 4.89
C GLY A 52 -7.49 7.60 6.32
N ALA A 53 -8.26 6.95 7.19
CA ALA A 53 -8.54 7.47 8.52
C ALA A 53 -7.28 7.74 9.37
N PRO A 54 -6.21 6.91 9.32
CA PRO A 54 -5.00 7.21 10.08
C PRO A 54 -4.33 8.55 9.72
N ASP A 55 -4.20 8.85 8.43
CA ASP A 55 -3.60 10.11 7.95
C ASP A 55 -4.44 11.32 8.38
N GLU A 56 -5.74 11.28 8.08
CA GLU A 56 -6.67 12.38 8.40
C GLU A 56 -6.76 12.65 9.92
N ILE A 57 -6.75 11.59 10.74
CA ILE A 57 -6.73 11.72 12.20
C ILE A 57 -5.40 12.32 12.69
N ALA A 58 -4.28 11.92 12.11
CA ALA A 58 -2.98 12.51 12.45
C ALA A 58 -2.92 13.99 12.07
N HIS A 59 -3.46 14.41 10.94
CA HIS A 59 -3.58 15.83 10.59
C HIS A 59 -4.39 16.63 11.61
N ALA A 60 -5.52 16.09 12.08
CA ALA A 60 -6.41 16.80 13.01
C ALA A 60 -5.92 16.79 14.47
N HIS A 61 -5.23 15.74 14.89
CA HIS A 61 -4.98 15.46 16.32
C HIS A 61 -3.52 15.11 16.68
N GLY A 62 -2.63 15.02 15.69
CA GLY A 62 -1.26 14.52 15.87
C GLY A 62 -1.19 13.00 16.06
N THR A 63 0.03 12.47 16.21
CA THR A 63 0.32 11.03 16.34
C THR A 63 0.11 10.51 17.77
N GLY A 64 -1.01 10.89 18.38
CA GLY A 64 -1.38 10.52 19.76
C GLY A 64 -2.34 9.33 19.86
N PRO A 65 -3.03 9.14 21.00
CA PRO A 65 -3.91 7.98 21.23
C PRO A 65 -5.02 7.77 20.19
N LEU A 66 -5.55 8.86 19.59
CA LEU A 66 -6.56 8.75 18.52
C LEU A 66 -5.96 8.18 17.23
N TYR A 67 -4.70 8.51 16.92
CA TYR A 67 -3.97 7.95 15.79
C TYR A 67 -3.64 6.47 16.01
N ASP A 68 -3.21 6.09 17.22
CA ASP A 68 -2.99 4.68 17.57
C ASP A 68 -4.28 3.86 17.43
N GLU A 69 -5.42 4.42 17.87
CA GLU A 69 -6.71 3.76 17.74
C GLU A 69 -7.13 3.62 16.27
N SER A 70 -6.90 4.62 15.43
CA SER A 70 -7.24 4.56 14.01
C SER A 70 -6.37 3.54 13.25
N ILE A 71 -5.08 3.42 13.60
CA ILE A 71 -4.22 2.34 13.10
C ILE A 71 -4.78 0.98 13.48
N ALA A 72 -5.20 0.78 14.74
CA ALA A 72 -5.76 -0.49 15.18
C ALA A 72 -7.06 -0.86 14.43
N ARG A 73 -7.90 0.13 14.11
CA ARG A 73 -9.10 -0.08 13.29
C ARG A 73 -8.76 -0.39 11.84
N ALA A 74 -7.74 0.28 11.25
CA ALA A 74 -7.24 -0.03 9.92
C ALA A 74 -6.66 -1.47 9.84
N ASP A 75 -5.90 -1.90 10.84
CA ASP A 75 -5.38 -3.27 10.93
C ASP A 75 -6.52 -4.31 10.97
N ALA A 76 -7.57 -4.06 11.77
CA ALA A 76 -8.74 -4.93 11.83
C ALA A 76 -9.46 -5.06 10.46
N ARG A 77 -9.45 -3.99 9.64
CA ARG A 77 -9.98 -4.01 8.26
C ARG A 77 -9.08 -4.82 7.33
N VAL A 78 -7.76 -4.69 7.45
CA VAL A 78 -6.82 -5.54 6.70
C VAL A 78 -7.05 -7.03 7.02
N VAL A 79 -7.23 -7.39 8.29
CA VAL A 79 -7.56 -8.78 8.70
C VAL A 79 -8.83 -9.29 8.01
N ARG A 80 -9.87 -8.46 7.95
CA ARG A 80 -11.12 -8.78 7.25
C ARG A 80 -10.92 -9.02 5.74
N LEU A 81 -10.18 -8.14 5.07
CA LEU A 81 -9.86 -8.29 3.64
C LEU A 81 -9.05 -9.56 3.36
N LEU A 82 -8.07 -9.87 4.23
CA LEU A 82 -7.31 -11.11 4.13
C LEU A 82 -8.18 -12.35 4.36
N ALA A 83 -9.18 -12.28 5.25
CA ALA A 83 -10.14 -13.36 5.44
C ALA A 83 -11.04 -13.56 4.22
N ALA A 84 -11.49 -12.47 3.57
CA ALA A 84 -12.26 -12.53 2.33
C ALA A 84 -11.45 -13.17 1.19
N ILE A 85 -10.16 -12.82 1.06
CA ILE A 85 -9.22 -13.48 0.13
C ILE A 85 -9.06 -14.96 0.48
N GLY A 86 -8.86 -15.30 1.75
CA GLY A 86 -8.69 -16.67 2.22
C GLY A 86 -9.92 -17.57 1.98
N ALA A 87 -11.10 -16.98 1.79
CA ALA A 87 -12.32 -17.69 1.42
C ALA A 87 -12.39 -18.09 -0.07
N ARG A 88 -11.38 -17.72 -0.89
CA ARG A 88 -11.25 -18.05 -2.31
C ARG A 88 -10.01 -18.93 -2.57
N PRO A 89 -9.96 -20.17 -2.01
CA PRO A 89 -8.76 -21.02 -2.04
C PRO A 89 -8.35 -21.49 -3.44
N GLU A 90 -9.25 -21.41 -4.42
CA GLU A 90 -9.01 -21.72 -5.83
C GLU A 90 -8.21 -20.63 -6.57
N GLU A 91 -8.00 -19.48 -5.94
CA GLU A 91 -7.29 -18.34 -6.53
C GLU A 91 -5.89 -18.13 -5.95
N GLU A 92 -4.98 -17.68 -6.80
CA GLU A 92 -3.64 -17.29 -6.38
C GLU A 92 -3.54 -15.77 -6.26
N TRP A 93 -3.61 -15.28 -5.02
CA TRP A 93 -3.51 -13.85 -4.72
C TRP A 93 -2.07 -13.40 -4.49
N THR A 94 -1.73 -12.23 -5.04
CA THR A 94 -0.60 -11.42 -4.58
C THR A 94 -1.15 -10.23 -3.84
N VAL A 95 -0.84 -10.14 -2.54
CA VAL A 95 -1.25 -9.04 -1.67
C VAL A 95 -0.04 -8.16 -1.42
N ILE A 96 -0.19 -6.86 -1.64
CA ILE A 96 0.78 -5.83 -1.30
C ILE A 96 0.05 -4.82 -0.42
N ALA A 97 0.55 -4.62 0.80
CA ALA A 97 0.15 -3.55 1.69
C ALA A 97 1.31 -2.55 1.78
N VAL A 98 1.01 -1.27 1.64
CA VAL A 98 2.01 -0.21 1.59
C VAL A 98 1.43 1.06 2.20
N THR A 99 2.28 1.82 2.90
CA THR A 99 2.00 3.22 3.23
C THR A 99 2.79 4.12 2.30
N ASP A 100 2.29 5.30 2.01
CA ASP A 100 2.94 6.29 1.16
C ASP A 100 3.95 7.16 1.93
N HIS A 101 3.61 7.57 3.16
CA HIS A 101 4.47 8.36 4.03
C HIS A 101 4.22 8.09 5.53
N GLY A 102 5.00 8.76 6.38
CA GLY A 102 4.78 8.89 7.82
C GLY A 102 4.28 10.28 8.21
N HIS A 103 4.39 10.63 9.50
CA HIS A 103 3.87 11.88 10.06
C HIS A 103 4.81 12.45 11.12
N VAL A 104 4.87 13.79 11.23
CA VAL A 104 5.45 14.44 12.41
C VAL A 104 4.47 14.40 13.59
N ASP A 105 4.99 14.49 14.82
CA ASP A 105 4.20 14.33 16.05
C ASP A 105 2.96 15.24 16.14
N ALA A 106 3.10 16.48 15.67
CA ALA A 106 2.04 17.48 15.73
C ALA A 106 0.91 17.25 14.70
N GLY A 107 1.08 16.29 13.78
CA GLY A 107 0.25 16.18 12.59
C GLY A 107 0.86 16.97 11.43
N GLY A 108 0.87 16.36 10.25
CA GLY A 108 1.48 16.89 9.03
C GLY A 108 2.59 16.01 8.44
N HIS A 109 2.81 16.17 7.14
CA HIS A 109 3.83 15.51 6.35
C HIS A 109 4.19 16.37 5.11
N GLY A 110 5.12 15.91 4.28
CA GLY A 110 5.54 16.56 3.02
C GLY A 110 6.91 17.24 3.07
N GLY A 111 7.57 17.22 4.23
CA GLY A 111 8.99 17.52 4.41
C GLY A 111 9.89 16.32 4.08
N ASP A 112 11.11 16.36 4.61
CA ASP A 112 12.18 15.37 4.36
C ASP A 112 12.72 14.78 5.67
N SER A 113 11.97 14.89 6.77
CA SER A 113 12.37 14.29 8.05
C SER A 113 12.28 12.76 8.01
N ASP A 114 13.02 12.09 8.89
CA ASP A 114 13.00 10.63 8.98
C ASP A 114 11.59 10.13 9.35
N GLU A 115 10.87 10.86 10.20
CA GLU A 115 9.50 10.57 10.60
C GLU A 115 8.53 10.62 9.41
N GLU A 116 8.60 11.66 8.58
CA GLU A 116 7.76 11.81 7.38
C GLU A 116 8.10 10.79 6.29
N ARG A 117 9.36 10.37 6.21
CA ARG A 117 9.83 9.36 5.25
C ARG A 117 9.63 7.93 5.72
N THR A 118 9.19 7.72 6.96
CA THR A 118 8.95 6.39 7.52
C THR A 118 7.68 5.80 6.91
N ALA A 119 7.88 5.01 5.86
CA ALA A 119 6.85 4.24 5.19
C ALA A 119 7.27 2.76 5.10
N TRP A 120 6.31 1.86 4.97
CA TRP A 120 6.58 0.42 4.92
C TRP A 120 5.85 -0.27 3.78
N ILE A 121 6.41 -1.41 3.37
CA ILE A 121 5.85 -2.31 2.37
C ILE A 121 5.83 -3.72 2.97
N ALA A 122 4.68 -4.39 2.90
CA ALA A 122 4.52 -5.79 3.22
C ALA A 122 3.86 -6.50 2.03
N ALA A 123 4.43 -7.63 1.61
CA ALA A 123 3.90 -8.35 0.45
C ALA A 123 3.92 -9.86 0.64
N ARG A 124 2.86 -10.53 0.18
CA ARG A 124 2.74 -11.98 0.15
C ARG A 124 2.05 -12.43 -1.13
N GLY A 125 2.72 -13.29 -1.88
CA GLY A 125 2.20 -13.89 -3.10
C GLY A 125 3.17 -14.91 -3.67
N PRO A 126 2.85 -15.56 -4.81
CA PRO A 126 3.72 -16.55 -5.44
C PRO A 126 5.16 -16.07 -5.66
N PHE A 127 5.35 -14.81 -6.09
CA PHE A 127 6.68 -14.24 -6.35
C PHE A 127 7.47 -13.95 -5.07
N THR A 128 6.82 -13.45 -4.01
CA THR A 128 7.51 -13.16 -2.74
C THR A 128 7.79 -14.41 -1.90
N ARG A 129 7.12 -15.55 -2.18
CA ARG A 129 7.45 -16.83 -1.52
C ARG A 129 8.90 -17.27 -1.75
N VAL A 130 9.52 -16.88 -2.86
CA VAL A 130 10.91 -17.20 -3.19
C VAL A 130 11.89 -16.51 -2.26
N LEU A 131 11.53 -15.33 -1.73
CA LEU A 131 12.35 -14.59 -0.78
C LEU A 131 12.35 -15.21 0.62
N GLY A 132 11.28 -15.91 1.00
CA GLY A 132 11.07 -16.43 2.35
C GLY A 132 10.32 -15.45 3.27
N THR A 133 9.79 -15.95 4.38
CA THR A 133 9.05 -15.12 5.35
C THR A 133 10.02 -14.30 6.19
N GLY A 134 9.76 -12.99 6.33
CA GLY A 134 10.59 -12.09 7.14
C GLY A 134 11.87 -11.62 6.46
N VAL A 135 12.04 -11.90 5.17
CA VAL A 135 13.16 -11.39 4.37
C VAL A 135 12.78 -10.04 3.79
N VAL A 136 13.59 -9.02 4.09
CA VAL A 136 13.49 -7.68 3.51
C VAL A 136 14.51 -7.58 2.38
N PRO A 137 14.08 -7.36 1.12
CA PRO A 137 15.00 -7.13 0.01
C PRO A 137 15.91 -5.93 0.29
N GLU A 138 17.18 -6.05 -0.07
CA GLU A 138 18.13 -4.94 0.05
C GLU A 138 17.73 -3.79 -0.88
N GLY A 139 17.65 -2.58 -0.30
CA GLY A 139 17.29 -1.36 -1.01
C GLY A 139 15.88 -1.40 -1.61
N LEU A 140 14.90 -1.91 -0.86
CA LEU A 140 13.50 -1.82 -1.24
C LEU A 140 13.03 -0.35 -1.23
N GLU A 141 12.37 0.09 -2.31
CA GLU A 141 11.84 1.46 -2.44
C GLU A 141 10.37 1.45 -2.84
N GLN A 142 9.66 2.56 -2.59
CA GLN A 142 8.27 2.74 -3.01
C GLN A 142 8.06 2.55 -4.53
N ALA A 143 9.03 2.97 -5.35
CA ALA A 143 8.98 2.80 -6.80
C ALA A 143 8.93 1.32 -7.23
N ASP A 144 9.41 0.40 -6.39
CA ASP A 144 9.42 -1.05 -6.67
C ASP A 144 8.00 -1.64 -6.63
N VAL A 145 7.05 -1.02 -5.91
CA VAL A 145 5.66 -1.51 -5.78
C VAL A 145 4.98 -1.60 -7.14
N ALA A 146 5.06 -0.53 -7.92
CA ALA A 146 4.44 -0.49 -9.25
C ALA A 146 5.12 -1.48 -10.21
N ALA A 147 6.45 -1.57 -10.18
CA ALA A 147 7.18 -2.53 -11.00
C ALA A 147 6.81 -3.99 -10.66
N HIS A 148 6.66 -4.32 -9.37
CA HIS A 148 6.23 -5.64 -8.94
C HIS A 148 4.77 -5.95 -9.32
N ALA A 149 3.86 -4.97 -9.20
CA ALA A 149 2.47 -5.12 -9.64
C ALA A 149 2.37 -5.38 -11.15
N MET A 150 3.12 -4.63 -11.95
CA MET A 150 3.16 -4.78 -13.41
C MET A 150 3.71 -6.14 -13.83
N ALA A 151 4.79 -6.60 -13.18
CA ALA A 151 5.35 -7.93 -13.41
C ALA A 151 4.35 -9.05 -13.04
N THR A 152 3.64 -8.88 -11.92
CA THR A 152 2.59 -9.83 -11.48
C THR A 152 1.46 -9.92 -12.49
N LEU A 153 1.02 -8.79 -13.03
CA LEU A 153 -0.03 -8.70 -14.05
C LEU A 153 0.47 -9.03 -15.47
N ARG A 154 1.77 -9.31 -15.64
CA ARG A 154 2.42 -9.56 -16.93
C ARG A 154 2.22 -8.42 -17.93
N ILE A 155 2.14 -7.19 -17.44
CA ILE A 155 2.05 -6.00 -18.28
C ILE A 155 3.46 -5.59 -18.70
N ASN A 156 3.72 -5.70 -20.01
CA ASN A 156 4.99 -5.31 -20.62
C ASN A 156 4.71 -4.25 -21.69
N ASP A 157 4.64 -2.99 -21.26
CA ASP A 157 4.35 -1.84 -22.13
C ASP A 157 5.49 -0.82 -22.03
N ALA A 158 6.03 -0.46 -23.20
CA ALA A 158 7.15 0.47 -23.33
C ALA A 158 6.85 1.87 -22.77
N ALA A 159 5.59 2.24 -22.60
CA ALA A 159 5.19 3.48 -21.93
C ALA A 159 5.76 3.60 -20.52
N TRP A 160 6.02 2.46 -19.84
CA TRP A 160 6.55 2.41 -18.48
C TRP A 160 8.07 2.29 -18.41
N ALA A 161 8.78 2.34 -19.53
CA ALA A 161 10.23 2.16 -19.57
C ALA A 161 11.03 3.21 -18.77
N HIS A 162 10.40 4.33 -18.40
CA HIS A 162 10.99 5.38 -17.57
C HIS A 162 10.86 5.12 -16.06
N MET A 163 10.08 4.12 -15.63
CA MET A 163 10.00 3.73 -14.23
C MET A 163 11.33 3.08 -13.80
N THR A 164 11.83 3.48 -12.63
CA THR A 164 13.12 3.00 -12.10
C THR A 164 12.98 1.84 -11.11
N GLY A 165 11.75 1.54 -10.68
CA GLY A 165 11.48 0.43 -9.79
C GLY A 165 11.68 -0.93 -10.44
N ARG A 166 11.75 -1.97 -9.61
CA ARG A 166 11.86 -3.36 -10.05
C ARG A 166 11.00 -4.31 -9.21
N PRO A 167 10.69 -5.52 -9.71
CA PRO A 167 10.08 -6.57 -8.90
C PRO A 167 10.87 -6.89 -7.62
N PHE A 168 10.16 -7.14 -6.52
CA PHE A 168 10.75 -7.36 -5.19
C PHE A 168 11.74 -8.53 -5.09
N ASP A 169 11.60 -9.52 -5.97
CA ASP A 169 12.43 -10.72 -6.05
C ASP A 169 13.71 -10.54 -6.86
N LEU A 170 13.90 -9.37 -7.49
CA LEU A 170 15.14 -9.03 -8.20
C LEU A 170 16.10 -8.24 -7.29
N PRO A 171 17.41 -8.54 -7.35
CA PRO A 171 18.42 -7.79 -6.60
C PRO A 171 18.60 -6.35 -7.11
N ARG A 172 18.95 -5.41 -6.23
CA ARG A 172 19.45 -4.08 -6.63
C ARG A 172 20.87 -4.28 -7.09
N ALA A 173 21.19 -3.82 -8.30
CA ALA A 173 22.60 -3.59 -8.61
C ALA A 173 23.13 -2.62 -7.55
N SER A 174 24.13 -3.03 -6.78
CA SER A 174 24.85 -2.13 -5.91
C SER A 174 25.37 -0.97 -6.77
N VAL A 175 25.02 0.26 -6.40
CA VAL A 175 25.74 1.42 -6.93
C VAL A 175 27.17 1.23 -6.48
N GLU A 176 28.08 0.82 -7.37
CA GLU A 176 29.51 0.91 -7.07
C GLU A 176 29.73 2.35 -6.64
N ALA A 177 30.24 2.54 -5.41
CA ALA A 177 30.61 3.84 -4.92
C ALA A 177 31.65 4.40 -5.89
N GLY A 178 31.18 5.19 -6.86
CA GLY A 178 32.00 5.89 -7.82
C GLY A 178 32.97 6.72 -6.99
N THR A 179 34.25 6.40 -7.13
CA THR A 179 35.36 7.15 -6.56
C THR A 179 35.08 8.64 -6.71
N THR A 180 34.84 9.33 -5.60
CA THR A 180 34.77 10.79 -5.52
C THR A 180 36.20 11.33 -5.70
N GLY A 181 36.68 11.28 -6.93
CA GLY A 181 37.89 11.94 -7.39
C GLY A 181 37.52 13.21 -8.12
N ALA A 182 37.47 14.33 -7.40
CA ALA A 182 37.99 15.64 -7.79
C ALA A 182 37.36 16.73 -6.91
N ALA A 183 38.20 17.28 -6.02
CA ALA A 183 38.00 18.59 -5.44
C ALA A 183 37.71 19.62 -6.55
N ARG A 184 36.76 20.52 -6.28
CA ARG A 184 36.72 21.81 -6.97
C ARG A 184 37.04 22.88 -5.93
N GLU A 185 38.09 23.63 -6.24
CA GLU A 185 38.54 24.85 -5.57
C GLU A 185 37.47 25.95 -5.60
#